data_AF-A0A1U7MPZ3-F1
#
_entry.id   AF-A0A1U7MPZ3-F1
#
_cell.length_a   1.000
_cell.length_b   1.000
_cell.length_c   1.000
_cell.angle_alpha   90.00
_cell.angle_beta   90.00
_cell.angle_gamma   90.00
#
_symmetry.space_group_name_H-M   'P 1'
#
loop_
_entity.id
_entity.type
_entity.pdbx_description
1 polymer ?
#
loop_
_entity_poly.entity_id
_entity_poly.type
_entity_poly.pdbx_seq_one_letter_code
_entity_poly.pdbx_strand_id
1 'polypeptide(L)' 'MAMTLRLSPEDERALAALAEAEGVSKQEATVRAIREAAARRGHEERVRELSARGRERYADLLERLGR' A
#
# COMPACT_ATOMS: atom_id res chain seq x y z
N MET A 1 21.50 -11.45 -0.93
CA MET A 1 20.75 -11.86 0.27
C MET A 1 19.70 -12.87 -0.15
N ALA A 2 19.49 -13.94 0.62
CA ALA A 2 18.43 -14.92 0.36
C ALA A 2 17.22 -14.63 1.26
N MET A 3 16.02 -14.69 0.70
CA MET A 3 14.77 -14.55 1.45
C MET A 3 14.06 -15.90 1.46
N THR A 4 13.70 -16.37 2.66
CA THR A 4 12.92 -17.59 2.84
C THR A 4 11.58 -17.22 3.45
N LEU A 5 10.49 -17.51 2.73
CA LEU A 5 9.12 -17.29 3.22
C LEU A 5 8.53 -18.61 3.69
N ARG A 6 7.73 -18.55 4.77
CA ARG A 6 6.85 -19.65 5.17
C ARG A 6 5.44 -19.26 4.75
N LEU A 7 4.96 -19.87 3.67
CA LEU A 7 3.64 -19.61 3.11
C LEU A 7 2.71 -20.77 3.43
N SER A 8 1.43 -20.46 3.66
CA SER A 8 0.40 -21.49 3.64
C SER A 8 0.26 -22.06 2.21
N PRO A 9 -0.34 -23.25 2.03
CA PRO A 9 -0.62 -23.76 0.69
C PRO A 9 -1.54 -22.85 -0.14
N GLU A 10 -2.35 -22.01 0.52
CA GLU A 10 -3.21 -21.02 -0.13
C GLU A 10 -2.39 -19.83 -0.63
N ASP A 11 -1.52 -19.28 0.21
CA ASP A 11 -0.65 -18.15 -0.15
C ASP A 11 0.35 -18.53 -1.25
N GLU A 12 0.88 -19.76 -1.23
CA GLU A 12 1.77 -20.27 -2.27
C GLU A 12 1.07 -20.33 -3.63
N ARG A 13 -0.21 -20.74 -3.66
CA ARG A 13 -1.03 -20.76 -4.88
C ARG A 13 -1.34 -19.34 -5.36
N ALA A 14 -1.68 -18.45 -4.44
CA ALA A 14 -1.92 -17.04 -4.77
C ALA A 14 -0.66 -16.38 -5.35
N LEU A 15 0.52 -16.61 -4.76
CA LEU A 15 1.79 -16.09 -5.26
C LEU A 15 2.15 -16.69 -6.62
N ALA A 16 1.91 -17.99 -6.83
CA ALA A 16 2.11 -18.61 -8.13
C ALA A 16 1.20 -17.98 -9.21
N ALA A 17 -0.10 -17.83 -8.92
CA ALA A 17 -1.04 -17.21 -9.86
C ALA A 17 -0.66 -15.75 -10.17
N LEU A 18 -0.23 -14.99 -9.17
CA LEU A 18 0.25 -13.62 -9.35
C LEU A 18 1.49 -13.56 -10.26
N ALA A 19 2.48 -14.41 -9.99
CA ALA A 19 3.71 -14.48 -10.77
C ALA A 19 3.44 -14.86 -12.24
N GLU A 20 2.56 -15.84 -12.48
CA GLU A 20 2.13 -16.24 -13.82
C GLU A 20 1.39 -15.10 -14.54
N ALA A 21 0.45 -14.44 -13.87
CA ALA A 21 -0.31 -13.32 -14.44
C ALA A 21 0.59 -12.13 -14.84
N GLU A 22 1.65 -11.89 -14.07
CA GLU A 22 2.63 -10.84 -14.34
C GLU A 22 3.78 -11.28 -15.27
N GLY A 23 3.90 -12.58 -15.56
CA GLY A 23 4.99 -13.15 -16.38
C GLY A 23 6.36 -13.01 -15.73
N VAL A 24 6.44 -13.10 -14.40
CA VAL A 24 7.69 -12.92 -13.62
C VAL A 24 7.94 -14.08 -12.66
N SER A 25 9.12 -14.12 -12.04
CA SER A 25 9.40 -15.12 -11.00
C SER A 25 8.60 -14.83 -9.73
N LYS A 26 8.35 -15.87 -8.92
CA LYS A 26 7.71 -15.73 -7.60
C LYS A 26 8.46 -14.75 -6.69
N GLN A 27 9.79 -14.73 -6.77
CA GLN A 27 10.60 -13.78 -6.01
C GLN A 27 10.34 -12.34 -6.45
N GLU A 28 10.33 -12.07 -7.76
CA GLU A 28 10.07 -10.73 -8.28
C GLU A 28 8.64 -10.27 -7.97
N ALA A 29 7.63 -11.14 -8.15
CA ALA A 29 6.25 -10.87 -7.78
C ALA A 29 6.13 -10.50 -6.30
N THR A 30 6.84 -11.21 -5.41
CA THR A 30 6.88 -10.90 -3.97
C THR A 30 7.46 -9.51 -3.71
N VAL A 31 8.61 -9.20 -4.33
CA VAL A 31 9.28 -7.90 -4.13
C VAL A 31 8.40 -6.75 -4.64
N ARG A 32 7.74 -6.93 -5.79
CA ARG A 32 6.80 -5.94 -6.33
C ARG A 32 5.60 -5.75 -5.41
N ALA A 33 4.96 -6.84 -4.97
CA ALA A 33 3.83 -6.76 -4.05
C ALA A 33 4.18 -6.01 -2.76
N ILE A 34 5.38 -6.23 -2.19
CA ILE A 34 5.87 -5.49 -1.02
C ILE A 34 6.03 -3.99 -1.33
N ARG A 35 6.68 -3.65 -2.45
CA ARG A 35 6.91 -2.26 -2.86
C ARG A 35 5.60 -1.53 -3.10
N GLU A 36 4.65 -2.17 -3.77
CA GLU A 36 3.32 -1.61 -4.01
C GLU A 36 2.55 -1.41 -2.71
N ALA A 37 2.56 -2.40 -1.81
CA ALA A 37 1.91 -2.29 -0.51
C ALA A 37 2.51 -1.14 0.32
N ALA A 38 3.84 -1.00 0.31
CA ALA A 38 4.53 0.10 0.96
C ALA A 38 4.19 1.46 0.33
N ALA A 39 4.14 1.55 -1.01
CA ALA A 39 3.80 2.77 -1.72
C ALA A 39 2.34 3.20 -1.45
N ARG A 40 1.40 2.25 -1.42
CA ARG A 40 -0.01 2.50 -1.07
C ARG A 40 -0.14 3.05 0.35
N ARG A 41 0.49 2.39 1.34
CA ARG A 41 0.48 2.84 2.74
C ARG A 41 1.12 4.22 2.91
N GLY A 42 2.29 4.44 2.31
CA GLY A 42 2.95 5.74 2.36
C GLY A 42 2.20 6.85 1.63
N HIS A 43 1.39 6.52 0.61
CA HIS A 43 0.49 7.50 -0.01
C HIS A 43 -0.69 7.85 0.91
N GLU A 44 -1.35 6.85 1.50
CA GLU A 44 -2.46 7.06 2.44
C GLU A 44 -2.05 7.84 3.68
N GLU A 45 -0.87 7.56 4.24
CA GLU A 45 -0.31 8.32 5.38
C GLU A 45 -0.06 9.78 5.01
N ARG A 46 0.55 10.04 3.84
CA ARG A 46 0.76 11.41 3.33
C ARG A 46 -0.56 12.15 3.09
N VAL A 47 -1.57 11.48 2.51
CA VAL A 47 -2.90 12.07 2.32
C VAL A 47 -3.54 12.40 3.67
N ARG A 48 -3.44 11.51 4.66
CA ARG A 48 -3.96 11.75 6.02
C ARG A 48 -3.28 12.92 6.69
N GLU A 49 -1.95 12.99 6.63
CA GLU A 49 -1.17 14.09 7.22
C GLU A 49 -1.51 15.43 6.56
N LEU A 50 -1.48 15.50 5.22
CA LEU A 50 -1.81 16.73 4.48
C LEU A 50 -3.25 17.17 4.73
N SER A 51 -4.18 16.22 4.82
CA SER A 51 -5.58 16.51 5.17
C SER A 51 -5.72 17.03 6.60
N ALA A 52 -4.99 16.47 7.56
CA ALA A 52 -4.98 16.95 8.94
C ALA A 52 -4.44 18.38 9.03
N ARG A 53 -3.30 18.65 8.39
CA ARG A 53 -2.71 20.00 8.32
C ARG A 53 -3.62 21.00 7.60
N GLY A 54 -4.31 20.56 6.54
CA GLY A 54 -5.27 21.38 5.82
C GLY A 54 -6.49 21.74 6.68
N ARG A 55 -7.06 20.77 7.41
CA ARG A 55 -8.18 21.01 8.33
C ARG A 55 -7.80 21.94 9.47
N GLU A 56 -6.62 21.80 10.04
CA GLU A 56 -6.11 22.71 11.07
C GLU A 56 -5.94 24.13 10.50
N ARG A 57 -5.29 24.26 9.34
CA ARG A 57 -5.04 25.55 8.70
C ARG A 57 -6.30 26.31 8.30
N TYR A 58 -7.36 25.58 7.91
CA TYR A 58 -8.61 26.17 7.44
C TYR A 58 -9.79 25.92 8.38
N ALA A 59 -9.53 25.59 9.65
CA ALA A 59 -10.54 25.19 10.61
C ALA A 59 -11.68 26.22 10.70
N ASP A 60 -11.33 27.49 10.91
CA ASP A 60 -12.30 28.59 11.05
C ASP A 60 -13.10 28.84 9.76
N LEU A 61 -12.48 28.64 8.60
CA LEU A 61 -13.16 28.77 7.31
C LEU A 61 -14.14 27.62 7.09
N LEU A 62 -13.72 26.40 7.40
CA LEU A 62 -14.55 25.20 7.29
C LEU A 62 -15.74 25.25 8.25
N GLU A 63 -15.55 25.75 9.47
CA GLU A 63 -16.64 25.97 10.44
C GLU A 63 -17.68 26.98 9.91
N ARG A 64 -17.23 28.04 9.25
CA ARG A 64 -18.11 29.05 8.65
C ARG A 64 -18.85 28.56 7.41
N LEU A 65 -18.22 27.70 6.61
CA LEU A 65 -18.82 27.11 5.41
C LEU A 65 -19.75 25.93 5.70
N GLY A 66 -19.64 25.32 6.89
CA GLY A 66 -20.49 24.22 7.33
C GLY A 66 -21.79 24.65 8.05
N ARG A 67 -22.03 25.95 8.19
CA ARG A 67 -23.30 26.54 8.64
C ARG A 67 -24.19 26.88 7.45
#